data_AF-A0A7K6AHG9-F1
#
_entry.id   AF-A0A7K6AHG9-F1
#
_cell.length_a   1.000
_cell.length_b   1.000
_cell.length_c   1.000
_cell.angle_alpha   90.00
_cell.angle_beta   90.00
_cell.angle_gamma   90.00
#
_symmetry.space_group_name_H-M   'P 1'
#
loop_
_entity.id
_entity.type
_entity.pdbx_description
1 polymer ?
#
loop_
_entity_poly.entity_id
_entity_poly.type
_entity_poly.pdbx_seq_one_letter_code
_entity_poly.pdbx_strand_id
1 'polypeptide(L)'
;GGFYTQLFESDDGSQSLRIISLNTNLYYSPNSVTVNLTDPAGQFAWLERILETSSKKKEKVYVIGHVPVGYLPYARNTTAMREQYNERLVKIFRTYSSVIVGQFFGHTHRDSIMVLLDKQEKPVNSLFVAPAVTPVKNVWQMESNNPGVRLYQYDLSDYRLLDLWQFYLDLRDANKRNESNWKLEYILTKTYGIEDLKPESLYEMAKELSVPNSTLFEQYYSNFIVSYDKTIVCEEGCKTCQMCAIQYLDYISYTDCINRE
;
A
#
# COMPACT_ATOMS: atom_id res chain seq x y z
N GLY A 1 -0.85 16.09 -17.56
CA GLY A 1 -1.49 15.10 -16.67
C GLY A 1 -0.54 14.54 -15.64
N GLY A 2 0.67 14.11 -16.03
CA GLY A 2 1.64 13.47 -15.13
C GLY A 2 1.37 11.98 -14.89
N PHE A 3 0.49 11.37 -15.68
CA PHE A 3 0.12 9.96 -15.63
C PHE A 3 0.25 9.33 -17.02
N TYR A 4 0.56 8.04 -17.08
CA TYR A 4 0.77 7.28 -18.32
C TYR A 4 0.65 5.78 -18.08
N THR A 5 0.73 4.99 -19.15
CA THR A 5 0.82 3.54 -19.05
C THR A 5 1.89 3.00 -20.00
N GLN A 6 2.53 1.90 -19.61
CA GLN A 6 3.49 1.14 -20.41
C GLN A 6 3.04 -0.32 -20.44
N LEU A 7 3.07 -0.93 -21.63
CA LEU A 7 2.83 -2.37 -21.81
C LEU A 7 4.18 -3.09 -21.88
N PHE A 8 4.24 -4.25 -21.24
CA PHE A 8 5.31 -5.24 -21.31
C PHE A 8 4.69 -6.50 -21.91
N GLU A 9 5.08 -6.79 -23.14
CA GLU A 9 4.65 -7.99 -23.85
C GLU A 9 5.45 -9.18 -23.36
N SER A 10 4.83 -10.36 -23.34
CA SER A 10 5.60 -11.59 -23.12
C SER A 10 6.07 -12.16 -24.44
N ASP A 11 7.36 -12.47 -24.53
CA ASP A 11 8.00 -13.03 -25.73
C ASP A 11 7.50 -14.44 -26.08
N ASP A 12 6.92 -15.17 -25.11
CA ASP A 12 6.47 -16.56 -25.24
C ASP A 12 4.95 -16.72 -25.47
N GLY A 13 4.23 -15.61 -25.67
CA GLY A 13 2.77 -15.63 -25.82
C GLY A 13 1.99 -15.83 -24.52
N SER A 14 2.66 -15.76 -23.36
CA SER A 14 1.98 -15.65 -22.07
C SER A 14 1.28 -14.30 -21.89
N GLN A 15 0.59 -14.16 -20.75
CA GLN A 15 -0.18 -12.98 -20.36
C GLN A 15 0.70 -11.71 -20.49
N SER A 16 0.17 -10.57 -20.95
CA SER A 16 0.93 -9.30 -20.96
C SER A 16 0.70 -8.50 -19.69
N LEU A 17 1.72 -7.76 -19.23
CA LEU A 17 1.65 -6.88 -18.07
C LEU A 17 1.61 -5.41 -18.50
N ARG A 18 0.63 -4.67 -17.99
CA ARG A 18 0.55 -3.22 -18.13
C ARG A 18 0.86 -2.55 -16.80
N ILE A 19 1.82 -1.64 -16.80
CA ILE A 19 2.03 -0.70 -15.69
C ILE A 19 1.22 0.56 -15.95
N ILE A 20 0.42 0.97 -14.97
CA ILE A 20 -0.32 2.24 -14.96
C ILE A 20 0.31 3.12 -13.90
N SER A 21 0.93 4.23 -14.33
CA SER A 21 1.48 5.25 -13.44
C SER A 21 0.50 6.39 -13.27
N LEU A 22 -0.04 6.53 -12.06
CA LEU A 22 -1.01 7.55 -11.69
C LEU A 22 -0.33 8.78 -11.07
N ASN A 23 -0.83 9.96 -11.40
CA ASN A 23 -0.55 11.19 -10.69
C ASN A 23 -1.57 11.38 -9.56
N THR A 24 -1.41 10.65 -8.47
CA THR A 24 -2.28 10.79 -7.29
C THR A 24 -2.05 12.09 -6.51
N ASN A 25 -1.01 12.86 -6.82
CA ASN A 25 -0.80 14.20 -6.28
C ASN A 25 -1.92 15.17 -6.67
N LEU A 26 -2.64 14.89 -7.77
CA LEU A 26 -3.83 15.64 -8.16
C LEU A 26 -4.96 15.50 -7.12
N TYR A 27 -4.95 14.41 -6.35
CA TYR A 27 -5.99 14.11 -5.37
C TYR A 27 -5.58 14.49 -3.94
N TYR A 28 -4.30 14.80 -3.72
CA TYR A 28 -3.74 15.10 -2.40
C TYR A 28 -4.45 16.29 -1.74
N SER A 29 -4.87 16.13 -0.48
CA SER A 29 -5.73 17.11 0.22
C SER A 29 -5.19 18.55 0.23
N PRO A 30 -3.88 18.79 0.38
CA PRO A 30 -3.28 20.12 0.28
C PRO A 30 -3.21 20.75 -1.13
N ASN A 31 -3.47 20.00 -2.21
CA ASN A 31 -3.30 20.51 -3.57
C ASN A 31 -4.41 21.49 -3.95
N SER A 32 -4.20 22.79 -3.78
CA SER A 32 -5.20 23.84 -4.05
C SER A 32 -5.63 23.93 -5.51
N VAL A 33 -4.80 23.47 -6.47
CA VAL A 33 -5.07 23.57 -7.92
C VAL A 33 -6.25 22.70 -8.34
N THR A 34 -6.56 21.64 -7.60
CA THR A 34 -7.61 20.67 -7.95
C THR A 34 -8.89 20.81 -7.14
N VAL A 35 -9.01 21.87 -6.33
CA VAL A 35 -10.23 22.14 -5.55
C VAL A 35 -11.44 22.30 -6.48
N ASN A 36 -12.57 21.68 -6.11
CA ASN A 36 -13.83 21.67 -6.85
C ASN A 36 -13.81 21.02 -8.25
N LEU A 37 -12.71 20.35 -8.63
CA LEU A 37 -12.68 19.54 -9.86
C LEU A 37 -13.21 18.14 -9.59
N THR A 38 -14.10 17.64 -10.44
CA THR A 38 -14.64 16.29 -10.31
C THR A 38 -13.71 15.21 -10.90
N ASP A 39 -13.00 15.55 -11.98
CA ASP A 39 -11.98 14.69 -12.60
C ASP A 39 -10.73 15.51 -13.00
N PRO A 40 -9.83 15.81 -12.05
CA PRO A 40 -8.61 16.54 -12.32
C PRO A 40 -7.80 15.94 -13.47
N ALA A 41 -7.59 16.73 -14.53
CA ALA A 41 -6.90 16.33 -15.77
C ALA A 41 -7.52 15.14 -16.53
N GLY A 42 -8.77 14.77 -16.25
CA GLY A 42 -9.46 13.65 -16.92
C GLY A 42 -8.87 12.28 -16.56
N GLN A 43 -8.15 12.17 -15.44
CA GLN A 43 -7.39 10.99 -15.07
C GLN A 43 -8.31 9.81 -14.68
N PHE A 44 -9.47 10.04 -14.07
CA PHE A 44 -10.42 8.96 -13.76
C PHE A 44 -11.01 8.35 -15.03
N ALA A 45 -11.54 9.18 -15.92
CA ALA A 45 -12.09 8.72 -17.19
C ALA A 45 -11.02 8.02 -18.05
N TRP A 46 -9.78 8.54 -18.03
CA TRP A 46 -8.64 7.89 -18.67
C TRP A 46 -8.35 6.52 -18.06
N LEU A 47 -8.29 6.41 -16.73
CA LEU A 47 -7.98 5.18 -16.01
C LEU A 47 -9.01 4.09 -16.30
N GLU A 48 -10.31 4.42 -16.19
CA GLU A 48 -11.40 3.48 -16.49
C GLU A 48 -11.29 2.94 -17.93
N ARG A 49 -11.02 3.81 -18.91
CA ARG A 49 -10.82 3.39 -20.31
C ARG A 49 -9.63 2.45 -20.49
N ILE A 50 -8.51 2.71 -19.80
CA ILE A 50 -7.32 1.86 -19.88
C ILE A 50 -7.59 0.49 -19.24
N LEU A 51 -8.17 0.45 -18.04
CA LEU A 51 -8.50 -0.80 -17.35
C LEU A 51 -9.55 -1.64 -18.12
N GLU A 52 -10.55 -0.98 -18.72
CA GLU A 52 -11.51 -1.62 -19.62
C GLU A 52 -10.82 -2.25 -20.84
N THR A 53 -9.85 -1.55 -21.41
CA THR A 53 -9.05 -2.05 -22.54
C THR A 53 -8.21 -3.25 -22.12
N SER A 54 -7.53 -3.16 -20.97
CA SER A 54 -6.76 -4.25 -20.40
C SER A 54 -7.63 -5.48 -20.11
N SER A 55 -8.86 -5.29 -19.61
CA SER A 55 -9.82 -6.37 -19.42
C SER A 55 -10.14 -7.08 -20.75
N LYS A 56 -10.49 -6.32 -21.79
CA LYS A 56 -10.82 -6.87 -23.13
C LYS A 56 -9.65 -7.59 -23.78
N LYS A 57 -8.44 -7.06 -23.59
CA LYS A 57 -7.20 -7.63 -24.12
C LYS A 57 -6.65 -8.76 -23.25
N LYS A 58 -7.28 -9.07 -22.12
CA LYS A 58 -6.76 -10.01 -21.13
C LYS A 58 -5.32 -9.65 -20.78
N GLU A 59 -5.06 -8.41 -20.42
CA GLU A 59 -3.80 -7.98 -19.82
C GLU A 59 -3.91 -8.11 -18.29
N LYS A 60 -2.78 -8.17 -17.58
CA LYS A 60 -2.73 -7.91 -16.14
C LYS A 60 -2.17 -6.52 -15.88
N VAL A 61 -2.53 -5.94 -14.74
CA VAL A 61 -2.19 -4.55 -14.43
C VAL A 61 -1.50 -4.43 -13.08
N TYR A 62 -0.37 -3.73 -13.06
CA TYR A 62 0.17 -3.10 -11.86
C TYR A 62 -0.15 -1.61 -11.87
N VAL A 63 -0.69 -1.12 -10.76
CA VAL A 63 -0.94 0.30 -10.54
C VAL A 63 0.17 0.86 -9.65
N ILE A 64 0.82 1.93 -10.09
CA ILE A 64 1.78 2.66 -9.27
C ILE A 64 1.29 4.10 -9.08
N GLY A 65 1.45 4.64 -7.87
CA GLY A 65 1.12 6.03 -7.54
C GLY A 65 1.99 6.55 -6.40
N HIS A 66 1.98 7.86 -6.15
CA HIS A 66 2.76 8.42 -5.03
C HIS A 66 1.95 8.38 -3.73
N VAL A 67 0.88 9.18 -3.67
CA VAL A 67 -0.06 9.25 -2.53
C VAL A 67 -1.02 8.04 -2.60
N PRO A 68 -1.11 7.21 -1.55
CA PRO A 68 -1.99 6.03 -1.52
C PRO A 68 -3.46 6.40 -1.33
N VAL A 69 -4.34 5.50 -1.78
CA VAL A 69 -5.75 5.45 -1.35
C VAL A 69 -5.86 4.95 0.10
N GLY A 70 -7.05 5.02 0.67
CA GLY A 70 -7.35 4.59 2.02
C GLY A 70 -6.99 5.61 3.08
N TYR A 71 -7.01 5.12 4.32
CA TYR A 71 -6.82 5.91 5.52
C TYR A 71 -5.37 5.86 6.00
N LEU A 72 -4.91 6.95 6.61
CA LEU A 72 -3.59 7.01 7.21
C LEU A 72 -3.58 6.13 8.47
N PRO A 73 -2.69 5.12 8.56
CA PRO A 73 -2.73 4.14 9.66
C PRO A 73 -2.28 4.72 11.01
N TYR A 74 -1.77 5.96 11.02
CA TYR A 74 -1.34 6.69 12.21
C TYR A 74 -2.28 7.87 12.58
N ALA A 75 -3.41 8.03 11.88
CA ALA A 75 -4.37 9.10 12.14
C ALA A 75 -5.81 8.60 12.00
N ARG A 76 -6.67 8.97 12.95
CA ARG A 76 -8.10 8.63 12.90
C ARG A 76 -8.83 9.44 11.84
N ASN A 77 -9.75 8.79 11.12
CA ASN A 77 -10.69 9.41 10.18
C ASN A 77 -10.03 10.32 9.14
N THR A 78 -8.79 10.01 8.76
CA THR A 78 -8.00 10.86 7.86
C THR A 78 -7.48 10.05 6.68
N THR A 79 -7.89 10.43 5.47
CA THR A 79 -7.33 9.94 4.21
C THR A 79 -6.21 10.87 3.74
N ALA A 80 -5.23 10.35 2.99
CA ALA A 80 -4.15 11.16 2.44
C ALA A 80 -4.65 12.09 1.31
N MET A 81 -5.53 11.56 0.47
CA MET A 81 -6.23 12.29 -0.60
C MET A 81 -7.58 12.80 -0.13
N ARG A 82 -8.20 13.74 -0.85
CA ARG A 82 -9.57 14.17 -0.52
C ARG A 82 -10.53 12.98 -0.65
N GLU A 83 -11.44 12.86 0.32
CA GLU A 83 -12.37 11.72 0.42
C GLU A 83 -13.10 11.40 -0.89
N GLN A 84 -13.66 12.40 -1.58
CA GLN A 84 -14.34 12.19 -2.87
C GLN A 84 -13.48 11.49 -3.93
N TYR A 85 -12.16 11.73 -3.94
CA TYR A 85 -11.24 11.09 -4.87
C TYR A 85 -10.83 9.71 -4.38
N ASN A 86 -10.69 9.53 -3.07
CA ASN A 86 -10.47 8.23 -2.46
C ASN A 86 -11.61 7.27 -2.83
N GLU A 87 -12.85 7.67 -2.58
CA GLU A 87 -14.04 6.91 -2.92
C GLU A 87 -14.11 6.56 -4.42
N ARG A 88 -13.76 7.53 -5.28
CA ARG A 88 -13.76 7.31 -6.73
C ARG A 88 -12.68 6.30 -7.16
N LEU A 89 -11.45 6.41 -6.66
CA LEU A 89 -10.38 5.45 -6.97
C LEU A 89 -10.70 4.06 -6.42
N VAL A 90 -11.10 3.96 -5.15
CA VAL A 90 -11.45 2.68 -4.50
C VAL A 90 -12.56 1.99 -5.27
N LYS A 91 -13.58 2.72 -5.73
CA LYS A 91 -14.62 2.18 -6.60
C LYS A 91 -14.06 1.64 -7.92
N ILE A 92 -13.21 2.39 -8.60
CA ILE A 92 -12.59 1.96 -9.88
C ILE A 92 -11.75 0.69 -9.66
N PHE A 93 -10.89 0.68 -8.64
CA PHE A 93 -10.06 -0.49 -8.32
C PHE A 93 -10.89 -1.72 -7.97
N ARG A 94 -11.98 -1.54 -7.23
CA ARG A 94 -12.93 -2.62 -6.91
C ARG A 94 -13.62 -3.15 -8.17
N THR A 95 -13.99 -2.28 -9.11
CA THR A 95 -14.63 -2.69 -10.38
C THR A 95 -13.68 -3.48 -11.29
N TYR A 96 -12.39 -3.13 -11.30
CA TYR A 96 -11.38 -3.73 -12.18
C TYR A 96 -10.41 -4.67 -11.46
N SER A 97 -10.77 -5.18 -10.29
CA SER A 97 -9.91 -6.01 -9.43
C SER A 97 -9.49 -7.34 -10.09
N SER A 98 -10.25 -7.85 -11.06
CA SER A 98 -9.90 -9.06 -11.80
C SER A 98 -8.68 -8.89 -12.74
N VAL A 99 -8.36 -7.64 -13.09
CA VAL A 99 -7.28 -7.26 -14.00
C VAL A 99 -6.09 -6.70 -13.22
N ILE A 100 -6.35 -5.95 -12.15
CA ILE A 100 -5.31 -5.38 -11.28
C ILE A 100 -4.76 -6.47 -10.37
N VAL A 101 -3.47 -6.75 -10.45
CA VAL A 101 -2.79 -7.83 -9.69
C VAL A 101 -1.81 -7.31 -8.65
N GLY A 102 -1.68 -5.99 -8.51
CA GLY A 102 -0.88 -5.34 -7.48
C GLY A 102 -0.94 -3.82 -7.57
N GLN A 103 -0.95 -3.16 -6.42
CA GLN A 103 -0.88 -1.70 -6.34
C GLN A 103 0.27 -1.27 -5.43
N PHE A 104 1.04 -0.27 -5.85
CA PHE A 104 2.28 0.13 -5.20
C PHE A 104 2.31 1.65 -5.01
N PHE A 105 2.47 2.06 -3.76
CA PHE A 105 2.49 3.46 -3.35
C PHE A 105 3.69 3.79 -2.48
N GLY A 106 3.88 5.08 -2.20
CA GLY A 106 4.87 5.58 -1.26
C GLY A 106 4.25 6.66 -0.37
N HIS A 107 4.86 7.85 -0.36
CA HIS A 107 4.41 9.07 0.32
C HIS A 107 4.41 9.03 1.86
N THR A 108 3.91 7.96 2.48
CA THR A 108 3.77 7.87 3.95
C THR A 108 5.10 7.69 4.67
N HIS A 109 6.14 7.25 3.96
CA HIS A 109 7.44 6.86 4.52
C HIS A 109 7.33 5.71 5.55
N ARG A 110 6.31 4.87 5.42
CA ARG A 110 6.05 3.73 6.31
C ARG A 110 5.84 2.47 5.50
N ASP A 111 6.21 1.34 6.09
CA ASP A 111 5.90 0.04 5.51
C ASP A 111 4.46 -0.33 5.88
N SER A 112 3.56 -0.35 4.89
CA SER A 112 2.17 -0.69 5.16
C SER A 112 1.60 -1.52 4.04
N ILE A 113 0.66 -2.39 4.40
CA ILE A 113 -0.16 -3.14 3.45
C ILE A 113 -1.60 -2.68 3.58
N MET A 114 -2.36 -2.82 2.51
CA MET A 114 -3.81 -2.70 2.55
C MET A 114 -4.43 -3.80 1.70
N VAL A 115 -5.61 -4.25 2.10
CA VAL A 115 -6.40 -5.23 1.35
C VAL A 115 -7.71 -4.58 0.95
N LEU A 116 -7.93 -4.45 -0.36
CA LEU A 116 -9.20 -3.96 -0.87
C LEU A 116 -10.23 -5.10 -0.87
N LEU A 117 -11.33 -4.90 -0.17
CA LEU A 117 -12.48 -5.79 -0.17
C LEU A 117 -13.52 -5.37 -1.22
N ASP A 118 -14.22 -6.35 -1.80
CA ASP A 118 -15.42 -6.12 -2.61
C ASP A 118 -16.64 -5.80 -1.73
N LYS A 119 -17.82 -5.66 -2.36
CA LYS A 119 -19.07 -5.33 -1.64
C LYS A 119 -19.62 -6.49 -0.80
N GLN A 120 -19.07 -7.69 -0.97
CA GLN A 120 -19.40 -8.90 -0.22
C GLN A 120 -18.30 -9.22 0.80
N GLU A 121 -17.44 -8.25 1.13
CA GLU A 121 -16.33 -8.38 2.06
C GLU A 121 -15.29 -9.45 1.67
N LYS A 122 -15.21 -9.80 0.38
CA LYS A 122 -14.16 -10.69 -0.12
C LYS A 122 -12.93 -9.88 -0.51
N PRO A 123 -11.72 -10.31 -0.13
CA PRO A 123 -10.51 -9.62 -0.53
C PRO A 123 -10.28 -9.79 -2.03
N VAL A 124 -10.05 -8.68 -2.74
CA VAL A 124 -9.94 -8.68 -4.21
C VAL A 124 -8.67 -8.02 -4.73
N ASN A 125 -7.97 -7.20 -3.93
CA ASN A 125 -6.75 -6.53 -4.37
C ASN A 125 -5.77 -6.29 -3.21
N SER A 126 -4.48 -6.50 -3.48
CA SER A 126 -3.37 -6.25 -2.55
C SER A 126 -2.70 -4.92 -2.88
N LEU A 127 -2.53 -4.07 -1.87
CA LEU A 127 -1.87 -2.77 -2.01
C LEU A 127 -0.69 -2.70 -1.03
N PHE A 128 0.40 -2.11 -1.49
CA PHE A 128 1.63 -2.00 -0.71
C PHE A 128 2.12 -0.55 -0.72
N VAL A 129 2.41 -0.03 0.45
CA VAL A 129 3.05 1.28 0.64
C VAL A 129 4.48 1.03 1.07
N ALA A 130 5.43 1.53 0.29
CA ALA A 130 6.85 1.39 0.57
C ALA A 130 7.36 2.48 1.51
N PRO A 131 8.25 2.15 2.45
CA PRO A 131 8.93 3.15 3.26
C PRO A 131 9.87 3.98 2.39
N ALA A 132 10.31 5.12 2.93
CA ALA A 132 11.22 5.99 2.23
C ALA A 132 12.68 5.60 2.45
N VAL A 133 13.54 6.00 1.51
CA VAL A 133 14.99 6.05 1.73
C VAL A 133 15.34 7.20 2.70
N THR A 134 14.61 8.31 2.65
CA THR A 134 14.85 9.42 3.57
C THR A 134 14.33 9.09 4.98
N PRO A 135 15.12 9.30 6.04
CA PRO A 135 14.72 9.10 7.44
C PRO A 135 14.17 10.39 8.07
N VAL A 136 13.84 11.40 7.25
CA VAL A 136 13.45 12.73 7.74
C VAL A 136 12.20 12.66 8.63
N LYS A 137 12.25 13.34 9.76
CA LYS A 137 11.13 13.52 10.68
C LYS A 137 11.09 14.94 11.22
N ASN A 138 9.90 15.40 11.60
CA ASN A 138 9.75 16.63 12.33
C ASN A 138 10.29 16.49 13.76
N VAL A 139 10.66 17.62 14.38
CA VAL A 139 11.20 17.64 15.76
C VAL A 139 10.20 17.08 16.78
N TRP A 140 8.90 17.24 16.54
CA TRP A 140 7.82 16.79 17.40
C TRP A 140 7.43 15.31 17.21
N GLN A 141 7.89 14.67 16.13
CA GLN A 141 7.59 13.26 15.87
C GLN A 141 8.53 12.38 16.68
N MET A 142 7.96 11.48 17.48
CA MET A 142 8.73 10.48 18.22
C MET A 142 9.34 9.45 17.27
N GLU A 143 8.61 9.09 16.21
CA GLU A 143 8.99 8.05 15.26
C GLU A 143 9.47 8.62 13.93
N SER A 144 10.38 7.88 13.28
CA SER A 144 10.70 7.99 11.86
C SER A 144 10.76 6.59 11.26
N ASN A 145 11.41 6.46 10.12
CA ASN A 145 11.80 5.21 9.51
C ASN A 145 13.32 5.17 9.32
N ASN A 146 13.92 3.98 9.39
CA ASN A 146 15.21 3.79 8.74
C ASN A 146 15.04 3.89 7.21
N PRO A 147 16.11 4.22 6.47
CA PRO A 147 16.13 4.10 5.02
C PRO A 147 15.75 2.68 4.59
N GLY A 148 14.75 2.56 3.71
CA GLY A 148 14.25 1.28 3.22
C GLY A 148 14.21 1.18 1.70
N VAL A 149 14.48 -0.01 1.17
CA VAL A 149 14.25 -0.40 -0.24
C VAL A 149 13.64 -1.79 -0.27
N ARG A 150 12.82 -2.12 -1.27
CA ARG A 150 12.18 -3.44 -1.35
C ARG A 150 12.23 -4.06 -2.73
N LEU A 151 12.14 -5.38 -2.74
CA LEU A 151 12.09 -6.21 -3.93
C LEU A 151 10.81 -7.05 -3.90
N TYR A 152 10.11 -7.11 -5.03
CA TYR A 152 8.95 -7.97 -5.21
C TYR A 152 9.31 -9.17 -6.07
N GLN A 153 8.82 -10.34 -5.69
CA GLN A 153 8.84 -11.54 -6.52
C GLN A 153 7.44 -11.75 -7.10
N TYR A 154 7.34 -12.11 -8.36
CA TYR A 154 6.07 -12.32 -9.04
C TYR A 154 6.18 -13.48 -10.04
N ASP A 155 5.04 -14.10 -10.33
CA ASP A 155 4.93 -15.18 -11.31
C ASP A 155 4.90 -14.58 -12.73
N LEU A 156 5.72 -15.08 -13.65
CA LEU A 156 5.74 -14.55 -15.02
C LEU A 156 4.51 -14.97 -15.84
N SER A 157 3.77 -16.00 -15.42
CA SER A 157 2.62 -16.49 -16.17
C SER A 157 1.35 -15.66 -15.96
N ASP A 158 1.15 -15.12 -14.76
CA ASP A 158 -0.07 -14.37 -14.41
C ASP A 158 0.19 -13.07 -13.61
N TYR A 159 1.47 -12.74 -13.38
CA TYR A 159 1.93 -11.56 -12.65
C TYR A 159 1.38 -11.42 -11.23
N ARG A 160 0.91 -12.51 -10.61
CA ARG A 160 0.58 -12.48 -9.18
C ARG A 160 1.85 -12.30 -8.36
N LEU A 161 1.73 -11.58 -7.25
CA LEU A 161 2.84 -11.36 -6.33
C LEU A 161 3.06 -12.61 -5.47
N LEU A 162 4.32 -13.06 -5.43
CA LEU A 162 4.75 -14.23 -4.69
C LEU A 162 5.37 -13.84 -3.34
N ASP A 163 6.19 -12.79 -3.32
CA ASP A 163 6.86 -12.34 -2.09
C ASP A 163 7.28 -10.87 -2.13
N LEU A 164 7.61 -10.33 -0.96
CA LEU A 164 8.20 -9.00 -0.76
C LEU A 164 9.36 -9.13 0.21
N TRP A 165 10.54 -8.72 -0.25
CA TRP A 165 11.77 -8.68 0.54
C TRP A 165 12.07 -7.22 0.87
N GLN A 166 11.98 -6.88 2.16
CA GLN A 166 12.26 -5.52 2.64
C GLN A 166 13.71 -5.47 3.12
N PHE A 167 14.45 -4.49 2.61
CA PHE A 167 15.82 -4.19 3.04
C PHE A 167 15.83 -2.83 3.73
N TYR A 168 16.76 -2.67 4.66
CA TYR A 168 16.92 -1.42 5.38
C TYR A 168 18.38 -1.14 5.73
N LEU A 169 18.64 0.12 6.05
CA LEU A 169 19.90 0.56 6.64
C LEU A 169 19.64 0.99 8.07
N ASP A 170 20.24 0.32 9.07
CA ASP A 170 20.26 0.84 10.43
C ASP A 170 21.11 2.12 10.45
N LEU A 171 20.43 3.27 10.40
CA LEU A 171 21.09 4.56 10.26
C LEU A 171 21.93 4.91 11.49
N ARG A 172 21.53 4.45 12.68
CA ARG A 172 22.26 4.69 13.93
C ARG A 172 23.58 3.92 13.93
N ASP A 173 23.54 2.64 13.55
CA ASP A 173 24.74 1.81 13.40
C ASP A 173 25.65 2.30 12.27
N ALA A 174 25.07 2.64 11.11
CA ALA A 174 25.80 3.11 9.94
C ALA A 174 26.58 4.41 10.22
N ASN A 175 25.96 5.38 10.88
CA ASN A 175 26.63 6.64 11.25
C ASN A 175 27.71 6.46 12.31
N LYS A 176 27.52 5.54 13.28
CA LYS A 176 28.53 5.23 14.29
C LYS A 176 29.78 4.57 13.68
N ARG A 177 29.59 3.72 12.67
CA ARG A 177 30.68 2.99 11.99
C ARG A 177 31.24 3.72 10.77
N ASN A 178 30.53 4.75 10.28
CA ASN A 178 30.79 5.40 9.01
C ASN A 178 30.80 4.40 7.82
N GLU A 179 29.85 3.46 7.82
CA GLU A 179 29.74 2.39 6.81
C GLU A 179 28.27 2.07 6.51
N SER A 180 27.89 2.00 5.23
CA SER A 180 26.50 1.75 4.81
C SER A 180 26.22 0.26 4.60
N ASN A 181 25.93 -0.46 5.69
CA ASN A 181 25.61 -1.89 5.66
C ASN A 181 24.09 -2.12 5.54
N TRP A 182 23.58 -2.15 4.30
CA TRP A 182 22.20 -2.54 4.02
C TRP A 182 21.97 -4.01 4.35
N LYS A 183 20.86 -4.31 5.04
CA LYS A 183 20.51 -5.65 5.52
C LYS A 183 19.09 -6.00 5.07
N LEU A 184 18.85 -7.29 4.89
CA LEU A 184 17.49 -7.80 4.79
C LEU A 184 16.81 -7.58 6.14
N GLU A 185 15.71 -6.82 6.15
CA GLU A 185 14.87 -6.63 7.33
C GLU A 185 13.99 -7.85 7.53
N TYR A 186 13.21 -8.19 6.50
CA TYR A 186 12.31 -9.34 6.54
C TYR A 186 11.91 -9.82 5.14
N ILE A 187 11.38 -11.05 5.09
CA ILE A 187 10.70 -11.64 3.94
C ILE A 187 9.24 -11.80 4.36
N LEU A 188 8.30 -11.22 3.62
CA LEU A 188 6.91 -11.08 4.06
C LEU A 188 6.26 -12.44 4.34
N THR A 189 6.35 -13.38 3.40
CA THR A 189 5.79 -14.73 3.54
C THR A 189 6.33 -15.44 4.78
N LYS A 190 7.65 -15.41 4.99
CA LYS A 190 8.33 -16.06 6.12
C LYS A 190 7.98 -15.42 7.47
N THR A 191 7.95 -14.10 7.53
CA THR A 191 7.72 -13.37 8.79
C THR A 191 6.27 -13.47 9.25
N TYR A 192 5.32 -13.47 8.32
CA TYR A 192 3.89 -13.51 8.65
C TYR A 192 3.24 -14.88 8.45
N GLY A 193 4.01 -15.90 8.05
CA GLY A 193 3.53 -17.28 7.92
C GLY A 193 2.49 -17.47 6.82
N ILE A 194 2.54 -16.67 5.75
CA ILE A 194 1.62 -16.74 4.61
C ILE A 194 2.31 -17.27 3.35
N GLU A 195 1.53 -17.85 2.44
CA GLU A 195 2.07 -18.55 1.26
C GLU A 195 2.47 -17.61 0.12
N ASP A 196 1.71 -16.54 -0.09
CA ASP A 196 1.97 -15.53 -1.13
C ASP A 196 1.34 -14.17 -0.77
N LEU A 197 1.36 -13.23 -1.71
CA LEU A 197 0.88 -11.85 -1.52
C LEU A 197 -0.52 -11.62 -2.11
N LYS A 198 -1.28 -12.70 -2.35
CA LYS A 198 -2.66 -12.57 -2.81
C LYS A 198 -3.55 -11.88 -1.78
N PRO A 199 -4.66 -11.27 -2.22
CA PRO A 199 -5.59 -10.58 -1.33
C PRO A 199 -6.06 -11.48 -0.18
N GLU A 200 -6.33 -12.75 -0.45
CA GLU A 200 -6.79 -13.73 0.56
C GLU A 200 -5.73 -13.96 1.63
N SER A 201 -4.48 -14.20 1.25
CA SER A 201 -3.37 -14.42 2.17
C SER A 201 -3.08 -13.20 3.05
N LEU A 202 -3.11 -11.99 2.47
CA LEU A 202 -2.96 -10.76 3.24
C LEU A 202 -4.16 -10.49 4.15
N TYR A 203 -5.36 -10.89 3.76
CA TYR A 203 -6.55 -10.73 4.59
C TYR A 203 -6.51 -11.67 5.81
N GLU A 204 -6.09 -12.93 5.62
CA GLU A 204 -5.88 -13.84 6.75
C GLU A 204 -4.75 -13.33 7.67
N MET A 205 -3.66 -12.82 7.11
CA MET A 205 -2.63 -12.11 7.90
C MET A 205 -3.25 -10.97 8.73
N ALA A 206 -4.08 -10.11 8.14
CA ALA A 206 -4.72 -9.01 8.86
C ALA A 206 -5.61 -9.48 10.02
N LYS A 207 -6.26 -10.65 9.91
CA LYS A 207 -7.01 -11.25 11.02
C LYS A 207 -6.09 -11.68 12.15
N GLU A 208 -4.97 -12.32 11.86
CA GLU A 208 -3.97 -12.73 12.86
C GLU A 208 -3.33 -11.53 13.57
N LEU A 209 -3.10 -10.43 12.85
CA LEU A 209 -2.66 -9.16 13.45
C LEU A 209 -3.72 -8.58 14.41
N SER A 210 -5.00 -8.78 14.12
CA SER A 210 -6.12 -8.22 14.92
C SER A 210 -6.33 -8.92 16.26
N VAL A 211 -5.75 -10.11 16.48
CA VAL A 211 -5.88 -10.87 17.73
C VAL A 211 -5.38 -10.03 18.94
N PRO A 212 -6.07 -10.05 20.09
CA PRO A 212 -5.60 -9.37 21.30
C PRO A 212 -4.20 -9.84 21.71
N ASN A 213 -3.31 -8.90 22.07
CA ASN A 213 -1.91 -9.18 22.42
C ASN A 213 -1.11 -9.96 21.35
N SER A 214 -1.42 -9.71 20.06
CA SER A 214 -0.72 -10.32 18.93
C SER A 214 0.74 -9.85 18.85
N THR A 215 1.68 -10.75 19.12
CA THR A 215 3.12 -10.53 18.88
C THR A 215 3.42 -10.33 17.39
N LEU A 216 2.58 -10.86 16.51
CA LEU A 216 2.68 -10.64 15.08
C LEU A 216 2.38 -9.18 14.72
N PHE A 217 1.45 -8.54 15.43
CA PHE A 217 1.18 -7.11 15.31
C PHE A 217 2.35 -6.26 15.81
N GLU A 218 2.98 -6.62 16.92
CA GLU A 218 4.19 -5.95 17.39
C GLU A 218 5.32 -6.02 16.34
N GLN A 219 5.50 -7.20 15.72
CA GLN A 219 6.45 -7.37 14.62
C GLN A 219 6.05 -6.54 13.39
N TYR A 220 4.77 -6.49 13.04
CA TYR A 220 4.25 -5.66 11.96
C TYR A 220 4.52 -4.17 12.23
N TYR A 221 4.30 -3.70 13.47
CA TYR A 221 4.54 -2.31 13.82
C TYR A 221 6.03 -1.96 13.85
N SER A 222 6.90 -2.88 14.30
CA SER A 222 8.35 -2.70 14.16
C SER A 222 8.75 -2.54 12.69
N ASN A 223 8.17 -3.35 11.80
CA ASN A 223 8.40 -3.25 10.36
C ASN A 223 7.79 -1.98 9.75
N PHE A 224 6.64 -1.51 10.26
CA PHE A 224 5.97 -0.28 9.81
C PHE A 224 6.88 0.95 9.90
N ILE A 225 7.70 1.02 10.95
CA ILE A 225 8.75 2.04 11.13
C ILE A 225 10.14 1.59 10.66
N VAL A 226 10.24 0.53 9.87
CA VAL A 226 11.50 0.00 9.30
C VAL A 226 12.53 -0.29 10.40
N SER A 227 12.09 -0.90 11.49
CA SER A 227 12.89 -1.22 12.67
C SER A 227 13.63 0.01 13.24
N TYR A 228 13.05 1.21 13.07
CA TYR A 228 13.66 2.47 13.52
C TYR A 228 13.96 2.44 15.00
N ASP A 229 12.99 2.07 15.84
CA ASP A 229 13.20 1.88 17.27
C ASP A 229 12.26 0.80 17.84
N LYS A 230 12.85 -0.26 18.40
CA LYS A 230 12.12 -1.41 18.93
C LYS A 230 11.44 -1.16 20.27
N THR A 231 11.75 -0.05 20.94
CA THR A 231 11.07 0.31 22.21
C THR A 231 9.72 0.98 21.98
N ILE A 232 9.40 1.31 20.73
CA ILE A 232 8.17 2.01 20.38
C ILE A 232 7.09 0.95 20.13
N VAL A 233 6.02 1.02 20.92
CA VAL A 233 4.92 0.04 20.91
C VAL A 233 3.63 0.73 20.49
N CYS A 234 2.82 0.04 19.70
CA CYS A 234 1.51 0.49 19.25
C CYS A 234 0.43 -0.34 19.95
N GLU A 235 -0.25 0.26 20.91
CA GLU A 235 -1.30 -0.39 21.69
C GLU A 235 -2.65 0.32 21.52
N GLU A 236 -3.72 -0.36 21.91
CA GLU A 236 -5.09 0.17 21.97
C GLU A 236 -5.47 0.95 20.69
N GLY A 237 -5.73 2.25 20.82
CA GLY A 237 -6.18 3.09 19.72
C GLY A 237 -5.20 3.20 18.56
N CYS A 238 -3.89 3.02 18.79
CA CYS A 238 -2.92 2.94 17.70
C CYS A 238 -3.16 1.68 16.86
N LYS A 239 -3.35 0.54 17.53
CA LYS A 239 -3.65 -0.74 16.88
C LYS A 239 -4.98 -0.67 16.13
N THR A 240 -6.01 -0.07 16.71
CA THR A 240 -7.29 0.16 16.04
C THR A 240 -7.10 0.95 14.73
N CYS A 241 -6.34 2.05 14.76
CA CYS A 241 -6.08 2.85 13.55
C CYS A 241 -5.36 2.05 12.46
N GLN A 242 -4.33 1.28 12.84
CA GLN A 242 -3.59 0.42 11.92
C GLN A 242 -4.50 -0.63 11.29
N MET A 243 -5.22 -1.40 12.11
CA MET A 243 -6.04 -2.51 11.62
C MET A 243 -7.22 -2.06 10.78
N CYS A 244 -7.85 -0.93 11.14
CA CYS A 244 -8.92 -0.37 10.32
C CYS A 244 -8.39 0.18 8.98
N ALA A 245 -7.23 0.83 8.97
CA ALA A 245 -6.62 1.33 7.73
C ALA A 245 -6.14 0.23 6.78
N ILE A 246 -5.68 -0.91 7.32
CA ILE A 246 -5.27 -2.08 6.52
C ILE A 246 -6.46 -2.69 5.77
N GLN A 247 -7.62 -2.79 6.42
CA GLN A 247 -8.76 -3.58 5.91
C GLN A 247 -9.82 -2.74 5.21
N TYR A 248 -9.93 -1.45 5.52
CA TYR A 248 -11.05 -0.62 5.12
C TYR A 248 -10.59 0.68 4.47
N LEU A 249 -10.77 0.75 3.15
CA LEU A 249 -10.24 1.82 2.30
C LEU A 249 -11.30 2.86 1.92
N ASP A 250 -12.59 2.60 2.19
CA ASP A 250 -13.69 3.54 1.95
C ASP A 250 -14.33 4.02 3.25
N TYR A 251 -15.03 5.15 3.17
CA TYR A 251 -15.56 5.87 4.31
C TYR A 251 -16.47 5.03 5.21
N ILE A 252 -17.41 4.31 4.61
CA ILE A 252 -18.41 3.55 5.37
C ILE A 252 -17.72 2.46 6.18
N SER A 253 -16.93 1.63 5.50
CA SER A 253 -16.28 0.48 6.15
C SER A 253 -15.23 0.90 7.18
N TYR A 254 -14.47 1.96 6.92
CA TYR A 254 -13.48 2.45 7.89
C TYR A 254 -14.16 3.04 9.14
N THR A 255 -15.21 3.85 8.94
CA THR A 255 -15.95 4.44 10.06
C THR A 255 -16.62 3.37 10.93
N ASP A 256 -17.20 2.35 10.29
CA ASP A 256 -17.79 1.21 11.01
C ASP A 256 -16.74 0.43 11.82
N CYS A 257 -15.50 0.30 11.32
CA CYS A 257 -14.42 -0.33 12.05
C CYS A 257 -13.99 0.50 13.27
N ILE A 258 -13.78 1.80 13.10
CA ILE A 258 -13.36 2.70 14.18
C ILE A 258 -14.41 2.79 15.29
N ASN A 259 -15.70 2.76 14.94
CA ASN A 259 -16.79 2.86 15.91
C ASN A 259 -17.08 1.56 16.69
N ARG A 260 -16.42 0.45 16.34
CA ARG A 260 -16.53 -0.83 17.06
C ARG A 260 -15.52 -0.97 18.21
N GLU A 261 -14.60 -0.01 18.34
CA GLU A 261 -13.73 0.16 19.51
C GLU A 261 -14.53 0.53 20.76
#